data_AF-A0A9X6U1S2-F1
#
_entry.id   AF-A0A9X6U1S2-F1
#
_cell.length_a   1.000
_cell.length_b   1.000
_cell.length_c   1.000
_cell.angle_alpha   90.00
_cell.angle_beta   90.00
_cell.angle_gamma   90.00
#
_symmetry.space_group_name_H-M   'P 1'
#
loop_
_entity.id
_entity.type
_entity.pdbx_description
1 polymer ?
#
loop_
_entity_poly.entity_id
_entity_poly.type
_entity_poly.pdbx_seq_one_letter_code
_entity_poly.pdbx_strand_id
1 'polypeptide(L)'
;MSKQNISTTVSGDIIVTHLVGNIKTDDVYEWFNGFEQVCQQFISEGRKYKLLVDRKGYTPNHFSVQKVWKEKFFNETILNHSKAIAFLLEEGEIMDYLQQSNTKESVRFFDDYEQALIWLNEYPI
;
A
#
# COMPACT_ATOMS: atom_id res chain seq x y z
N MET A 1 -14.11 -13.96 14.47
CA MET A 1 -13.57 -13.80 13.11
C MET A 1 -12.20 -13.17 13.27
N SER A 2 -11.11 -13.89 12.99
CA SER A 2 -9.77 -13.31 13.10
C SER A 2 -9.70 -12.16 12.09
N LYS A 3 -9.55 -10.91 12.56
CA LYS A 3 -9.09 -9.83 11.69
C LYS A 3 -7.79 -10.30 11.08
N GLN A 4 -7.78 -10.63 9.79
CA GLN A 4 -6.53 -10.88 9.10
C GLN A 4 -5.83 -9.53 9.04
N ASN A 5 -4.76 -9.40 9.82
CA ASN A 5 -3.92 -8.21 9.90
C ASN A 5 -3.29 -7.85 8.54
N ILE A 6 -3.31 -8.81 7.60
CA ILE A 6 -2.79 -8.69 6.25
C ILE A 6 -3.83 -9.19 5.25
N SER A 7 -4.01 -8.49 4.13
CA SER A 7 -4.80 -8.98 2.99
C SER A 7 -4.49 -8.18 1.73
N THR A 8 -4.74 -8.76 0.56
CA THR A 8 -4.70 -8.05 -0.72
C THR A 8 -5.94 -8.43 -1.53
N THR A 9 -6.64 -7.43 -2.04
CA THR A 9 -7.84 -7.60 -2.87
C THR A 9 -7.74 -6.72 -4.12
N VAL A 10 -8.54 -7.04 -5.13
CA VAL A 10 -8.57 -6.30 -6.40
C VAL A 10 -9.99 -5.83 -6.68
N SER A 11 -10.12 -4.56 -7.02
CA SER A 11 -11.37 -3.96 -7.50
C SER A 11 -11.08 -3.15 -8.77
N GLY A 12 -11.44 -3.71 -9.93
CA GLY A 12 -11.11 -3.10 -11.23
C GLY A 12 -9.60 -3.07 -11.48
N ASP A 13 -9.03 -1.88 -11.62
CA ASP A 13 -7.58 -1.64 -11.73
C ASP A 13 -6.92 -1.21 -10.41
N ILE A 14 -7.68 -1.19 -9.31
CA ILE A 14 -7.19 -0.84 -7.98
C ILE A 14 -6.86 -2.12 -7.21
N ILE A 15 -5.61 -2.24 -6.79
CA ILE A 15 -5.16 -3.24 -5.82
C ILE A 15 -5.21 -2.59 -4.45
N VAL A 16 -6.02 -3.14 -3.56
CA VAL A 16 -6.11 -2.72 -2.16
C VAL A 16 -5.33 -3.71 -1.32
N THR A 17 -4.35 -3.23 -0.55
CA THR A 17 -3.50 -4.07 0.28
C THR A 17 -3.45 -3.54 1.71
N HIS A 18 -3.73 -4.41 2.67
CA HIS A 18 -3.83 -4.09 4.09
C HIS A 18 -2.64 -4.67 4.84
N LEU A 19 -2.06 -3.85 5.73
CA LEU A 19 -1.06 -4.24 6.72
C LEU A 19 -1.36 -3.49 8.02
N VAL A 20 -2.27 -4.03 8.84
CA VAL A 20 -2.89 -3.32 9.98
C VAL A 20 -2.86 -4.17 11.25
N GLY A 21 -2.83 -3.54 12.42
CA GLY A 21 -2.72 -4.22 13.70
C GLY A 21 -1.27 -4.56 14.07
N ASN A 22 -1.07 -5.56 14.93
CA ASN A 22 0.25 -5.95 15.41
C ASN A 22 0.97 -6.82 14.37
N ILE A 23 1.94 -6.25 13.66
CA ILE A 23 2.64 -6.88 12.53
C ILE A 23 4.01 -7.37 12.96
N LYS A 24 4.30 -8.64 12.66
CA LYS A 24 5.60 -9.28 12.80
C LYS A 24 6.29 -9.40 11.44
N THR A 25 7.57 -9.75 11.44
CA THR A 25 8.33 -9.97 10.20
C THR A 25 7.72 -11.08 9.32
N ASP A 26 7.21 -12.16 9.92
CA ASP A 26 6.57 -13.25 9.17
C ASP A 26 5.29 -12.78 8.45
N ASP A 27 4.49 -11.93 9.10
CA ASP A 27 3.29 -11.33 8.49
C ASP A 27 3.66 -10.48 7.26
N VAL A 28 4.81 -9.79 7.28
CA VAL A 28 5.31 -9.03 6.11
C VAL A 28 5.67 -9.98 4.97
N TYR A 29 6.28 -11.13 5.24
CA TYR A 29 6.60 -12.10 4.20
C TYR A 29 5.34 -12.73 3.60
N GLU A 30 4.39 -13.13 4.44
CA GLU A 30 3.11 -13.69 4.00
C GLU A 30 2.33 -12.68 3.15
N TRP A 31 2.25 -11.43 3.62
CA TRP A 31 1.63 -10.33 2.89
C TRP A 31 2.29 -10.12 1.53
N PHE A 32 3.63 -10.05 1.51
CA PHE A 32 4.36 -9.75 0.29
C PHE A 32 4.13 -10.81 -0.78
N ASN A 33 4.06 -12.09 -0.42
CA ASN A 33 3.78 -13.16 -1.37
C ASN A 33 2.43 -12.97 -2.07
N GLY A 34 1.38 -12.66 -1.31
CA GLY A 34 0.05 -12.41 -1.88
C GLY A 34 -0.02 -11.11 -2.69
N PHE A 35 0.59 -10.04 -2.18
CA PHE A 35 0.66 -8.75 -2.85
C PHE A 35 1.44 -8.82 -4.16
N GLU A 36 2.64 -9.41 -4.15
CA GLU A 36 3.50 -9.55 -5.32
C GLU A 36 2.81 -10.39 -6.39
N GLN A 37 2.16 -11.50 -6.02
CA GLN A 37 1.44 -12.33 -6.98
C GLN A 37 0.37 -11.55 -7.74
N VAL A 38 -0.41 -10.72 -7.03
CA VAL A 38 -1.44 -9.86 -7.66
C VAL A 38 -0.80 -8.83 -8.58
N CYS A 39 0.25 -8.14 -8.14
CA CYS A 39 0.96 -7.17 -8.98
C CYS A 39 1.54 -7.83 -10.24
N GLN A 40 2.17 -8.99 -10.10
CA GLN A 40 2.77 -9.73 -11.22
C GLN A 40 1.72 -10.20 -12.23
N GLN A 41 0.51 -10.53 -11.79
CA GLN A 41 -0.59 -10.83 -12.71
C GLN A 41 -0.85 -9.65 -13.64
N PHE A 42 -1.06 -8.44 -13.10
CA PHE A 42 -1.27 -7.25 -13.92
C PHE A 42 -0.09 -6.97 -14.85
N ILE A 43 1.14 -7.06 -14.33
CA ILE A 43 2.38 -6.85 -15.10
C ILE A 43 2.46 -7.82 -16.28
N SER A 44 2.19 -9.10 -16.05
CA SER A 44 2.23 -10.14 -17.08
C SER A 44 1.16 -9.94 -18.17
N GLU A 45 0.02 -9.35 -17.80
CA GLU A 45 -1.06 -8.97 -18.72
C GLU A 45 -0.76 -7.65 -19.46
N GLY A 46 0.39 -7.00 -19.20
CA GLY A 46 0.73 -5.69 -19.75
C GLY A 46 -0.15 -4.55 -19.20
N ARG A 47 -0.84 -4.79 -18.08
CA ARG A 47 -1.75 -3.85 -17.44
C ARG A 47 -1.01 -3.11 -16.34
N LYS A 48 -1.27 -1.81 -16.25
CA LYS A 48 -0.92 -1.02 -15.07
C LYS A 48 -2.06 -1.06 -14.06
N TYR A 49 -1.74 -0.74 -12.81
CA TYR A 49 -2.70 -0.72 -11.70
C TYR A 49 -2.50 0.52 -10.81
N LYS A 50 -3.48 0.76 -9.96
CA LYS A 50 -3.45 1.76 -8.89
C LYS A 50 -3.35 1.03 -7.55
N LEU A 51 -2.68 1.62 -6.57
CA LEU A 51 -2.44 1.00 -5.26
C LEU A 51 -3.16 1.78 -4.17
N LEU A 52 -3.97 1.11 -3.35
CA LEU A 52 -4.39 1.61 -2.04
C LEU A 52 -3.65 0.79 -0.98
N VAL A 53 -2.74 1.44 -0.27
CA VAL A 53 -1.89 0.83 0.76
C VAL A 53 -2.44 1.21 2.13
N ASP A 54 -3.27 0.34 2.69
CA ASP A 54 -3.89 0.56 3.98
C ASP A 54 -2.99 0.11 5.12
N ARG A 55 -2.51 1.10 5.87
CA ARG A 55 -1.67 0.93 7.06
C ARG A 55 -2.23 1.70 8.25
N LYS A 56 -3.50 2.09 8.22
CA LYS A 56 -4.12 2.73 9.38
C LYS A 56 -4.27 1.69 10.48
N GLY A 57 -3.75 2.00 11.67
CA GLY A 57 -3.58 1.04 12.76
C GLY A 57 -2.38 0.08 12.63
N TYR A 58 -1.45 0.30 11.68
CA TYR A 58 -0.21 -0.47 11.59
C TYR A 58 0.65 -0.28 12.85
N THR A 59 0.90 -1.38 13.58
CA THR A 59 1.74 -1.40 14.77
C THR A 59 2.81 -2.48 14.61
N PRO A 60 4.06 -2.14 14.27
CA PRO A 60 5.12 -3.14 14.15
C PRO A 60 5.52 -3.66 15.53
N ASN A 61 5.68 -4.97 15.67
CA ASN A 61 6.11 -5.57 16.92
C ASN A 61 7.59 -5.30 17.25
N HIS A 62 8.38 -4.91 16.24
CA HIS A 62 9.81 -4.64 16.35
C HIS A 62 10.27 -3.68 15.23
N PHE A 63 11.31 -2.89 15.47
CA PHE A 63 11.79 -1.89 14.49
C PHE A 63 12.22 -2.52 13.15
N SER A 64 12.68 -3.77 13.16
CA SER A 64 13.09 -4.50 11.95
C SER A 64 11.95 -4.75 10.98
N VAL A 65 10.70 -4.85 11.46
CA VAL A 65 9.51 -5.06 10.61
C VAL A 65 9.37 -3.93 9.61
N GLN A 66 9.58 -2.69 10.03
CA GLN A 66 9.51 -1.53 9.14
C GLN A 66 10.58 -1.58 8.05
N LYS A 67 11.78 -2.07 8.36
CA LYS A 67 12.87 -2.22 7.40
C LYS A 67 12.50 -3.25 6.33
N VAL A 68 12.07 -4.45 6.75
CA VAL A 68 11.70 -5.53 5.82
C VAL A 68 10.52 -5.11 4.94
N TRP A 69 9.50 -4.46 5.52
CA TRP A 69 8.38 -3.94 4.73
C TRP A 69 8.84 -2.93 3.67
N LYS A 70 9.72 -1.98 4.04
CA LYS A 70 10.26 -0.99 3.07
C LYS A 70 11.01 -1.68 1.94
N GLU A 71 11.91 -2.63 2.26
CA GLU A 71 12.68 -3.37 1.27
C GLU A 71 11.79 -4.14 0.28
N LYS A 72 10.66 -4.67 0.75
CA LYS A 72 9.69 -5.40 -0.07
C LYS A 72 8.79 -4.49 -0.91
N PHE A 73 8.21 -3.47 -0.28
CA PHE A 73 7.24 -2.59 -0.94
C PHE A 73 7.91 -1.68 -1.98
N PHE A 74 9.10 -1.13 -1.68
CA PHE A 74 9.83 -0.24 -2.59
C PHE A 74 10.62 -1.01 -3.66
N ASN A 75 9.96 -2.00 -4.28
CA ASN A 75 10.48 -2.72 -5.43
C ASN A 75 10.21 -1.91 -6.70
N GLU A 76 11.27 -1.59 -7.44
CA GLU A 76 11.18 -0.77 -8.66
C GLU A 76 10.20 -1.35 -9.69
N THR A 77 10.14 -2.67 -9.85
CA THR A 77 9.26 -3.31 -10.84
C THR A 77 7.79 -3.06 -10.50
N ILE A 78 7.41 -3.24 -9.22
CA ILE A 78 6.05 -3.02 -8.73
C ILE A 78 5.68 -1.55 -8.80
N LEU A 79 6.59 -0.66 -8.40
CA LEU A 79 6.33 0.77 -8.39
C LEU A 79 6.28 1.39 -9.79
N ASN A 80 7.06 0.90 -10.75
CA ASN A 80 7.07 1.42 -12.13
C ASN A 80 5.80 1.03 -12.92
N HIS A 81 5.12 -0.05 -12.52
CA HIS A 81 3.85 -0.48 -13.11
C HIS A 81 2.62 0.10 -12.40
N SER A 82 2.82 0.71 -11.23
CA SER A 82 1.82 1.51 -10.54
C SER A 82 1.61 2.86 -11.27
N LYS A 83 0.36 3.23 -11.51
CA LYS A 83 -0.04 4.57 -11.99
C LYS A 83 -0.13 5.58 -10.86
N ALA A 84 -0.74 5.15 -9.75
CA ALA A 84 -0.97 5.96 -8.58
C ALA A 84 -0.91 5.11 -7.31
N ILE A 85 -0.53 5.72 -6.19
CA ILE A 85 -0.44 5.10 -4.88
C ILE A 85 -1.08 6.03 -3.85
N ALA A 86 -2.14 5.55 -3.20
CA ALA A 86 -2.71 6.17 -2.03
C ALA A 86 -2.24 5.40 -0.79
N PHE A 87 -1.61 6.09 0.15
CA PHE A 87 -1.29 5.54 1.47
C PHE A 87 -2.36 5.98 2.46
N LEU A 88 -3.02 5.03 3.11
CA LEU A 88 -3.94 5.30 4.22
C LEU A 88 -3.20 5.11 5.55
N LEU A 89 -3.11 6.18 6.34
CA LEU A 89 -2.31 6.26 7.56
C LEU A 89 -3.14 6.85 8.70
N GLU A 90 -2.58 6.87 9.91
CA GLU A 90 -3.13 7.68 11.00
C GLU A 90 -2.87 9.16 10.74
N GLU A 91 -3.83 10.00 11.15
CA GLU A 91 -3.64 11.45 11.17
C GLU A 91 -2.53 11.82 12.17
N GLY A 92 -1.71 12.82 11.82
CA GLY A 92 -0.69 13.39 12.70
C GLY A 92 0.60 13.77 11.98
N GLU A 93 1.62 14.12 12.77
CA GLU A 93 2.87 14.73 12.27
C GLU A 93 3.60 13.91 11.21
N ILE A 94 3.51 12.57 11.27
CA ILE A 94 4.12 11.68 10.27
C ILE A 94 3.42 11.85 8.92
N MET A 95 2.09 11.96 8.91
CA MET A 95 1.33 12.18 7.68
C MET A 95 1.68 13.54 7.09
N ASP A 96 1.70 14.60 7.91
CA ASP A 96 2.04 15.95 7.47
C ASP A 96 3.45 16.00 6.86
N TYR A 97 4.43 15.36 7.51
CA TYR A 97 5.79 15.25 7.01
C TYR A 97 5.86 14.50 5.68
N LEU A 98 5.15 13.38 5.54
CA LEU A 98 5.10 12.60 4.30
C LEU A 98 4.46 13.40 3.16
N GLN A 99 3.38 14.13 3.43
CA GLN A 99 2.74 15.00 2.45
C GLN A 99 3.66 16.14 2.00
N GLN A 100 4.38 16.80 2.92
CA GLN A 100 5.30 17.89 2.62
C GLN A 100 6.56 17.44 1.87
N SER A 101 7.07 16.25 2.18
CA SER A 101 8.30 15.71 1.58
C SER A 101 8.06 14.98 0.25
N ASN A 102 6.80 14.68 -0.08
CA ASN A 102 6.47 13.95 -1.30
C ASN A 102 6.62 14.82 -2.55
N THR A 103 7.45 14.36 -3.47
CA THR A 103 7.71 15.01 -4.76
C THR A 103 6.95 14.37 -5.93
N LYS A 104 6.21 13.28 -5.69
CA LYS A 104 5.51 12.52 -6.73
C LYS A 104 4.01 12.80 -6.69
N GLU A 105 3.48 13.42 -7.73
CA GLU A 105 2.03 13.67 -7.87
C GLU A 105 1.19 12.38 -7.92
N SER A 106 1.80 11.26 -8.36
CA SER A 106 1.19 9.93 -8.36
C SER A 106 1.17 9.25 -6.99
N VAL A 107 1.66 9.91 -5.94
CA VAL A 107 1.60 9.40 -4.57
C VAL A 107 0.87 10.41 -3.70
N ARG A 108 -0.09 9.94 -2.90
CA ARG A 108 -0.80 10.80 -1.94
C ARG A 108 -1.09 10.04 -0.65
N PHE A 109 -1.17 10.78 0.46
CA PHE A 109 -1.39 10.24 1.80
C PHE A 109 -2.73 10.74 2.31
N PHE A 110 -3.49 9.85 2.93
CA PHE A 110 -4.83 10.07 3.43
C PHE A 110 -4.97 9.46 4.81
N ASP A 111 -5.90 9.98 5.59
CA ASP A 111 -6.42 9.41 6.82
C ASP A 111 -7.84 8.85 6.65
N ASP A 112 -8.54 9.22 5.58
CA ASP A 112 -9.87 8.73 5.22
C ASP A 112 -9.83 7.76 4.02
N TYR A 113 -10.45 6.58 4.20
CA TYR A 113 -10.46 5.53 3.19
C TYR A 113 -11.26 5.92 1.95
N GLU A 114 -12.41 6.58 2.12
CA GLU A 114 -13.28 6.94 1.00
C GLU A 114 -12.61 8.00 0.12
N GLN A 115 -11.98 9.01 0.72
CA GLN A 115 -11.20 10.01 -0.01
C GLN A 115 -10.02 9.40 -0.76
N ALA A 116 -9.30 8.46 -0.16
CA ALA A 116 -8.22 7.74 -0.83
C ALA A 116 -8.75 7.00 -2.08
N LEU A 117 -9.89 6.32 -1.92
CA LEU A 117 -10.51 5.57 -3.01
C LEU A 117 -11.06 6.48 -4.11
N ILE A 118 -11.71 7.60 -3.77
CA ILE A 118 -12.20 8.60 -4.72
C ILE A 118 -11.03 9.14 -5.54
N TRP A 119 -9.95 9.56 -4.87
CA TRP A 119 -8.77 10.08 -5.55
C TRP A 119 -8.14 9.07 -6.51
N LEU A 120 -8.05 7.79 -6.10
CA LEU A 120 -7.54 6.74 -7.00
C LEU A 120 -8.46 6.55 -8.21
N ASN A 121 -9.78 6.56 -8.04
CA ASN A 121 -10.72 6.42 -9.16
C ASN A 121 -10.63 7.59 -10.14
N GLU A 122 -10.50 8.82 -9.63
CA GLU A 122 -10.36 10.04 -10.44
C GLU A 122 -8.97 10.20 -11.06
N TYR A 123 -7.95 9.50 -10.55
CA TYR A 123 -6.60 9.58 -11.08
C TYR A 123 -6.58 9.13 -12.55
N PRO A 124 -6.01 9.95 -13.46
CA PRO A 124 -6.09 9.69 -14.90
C PRO A 124 -5.51 8.33 -15.29
N ILE A 125 -6.13 7.74 -16.31
CA ILE A 125 -5.72 6.47 -16.93
C ILE A 125 -4.46 6.70 -17.77
#